data_AF-A0A3B9R767-F1
#
_entry.id   AF-A0A3B9R767-F1
#
_cell.length_a   1.000
_cell.length_b   1.000
_cell.length_c   1.000
_cell.angle_alpha   90.00
_cell.angle_beta   90.00
_cell.angle_gamma   90.00
#
_symmetry.space_group_name_H-M   'P 1'
#
loop_
_entity.id
_entity.type
_entity.pdbx_description
1 polymer ?
#
loop_
_entity_poly.entity_id
_entity_poly.type
_entity_poly.pdbx_seq_one_letter_code
_entity_poly.pdbx_strand_id
1 'polypeptide(L)'
;MRIVVKLLFACTALIITSCGGKKDSKKAENTINLRFVDEYVLPAESALNSTKVGGLSSIDYANGSYYLISDDTESPRFYQAEISFDLNGFDSIFMKSVTLLKDKNGLGFSKGSIDPESLRYDNGSFIWTSEGNINNGVNPFVRISDSNGKFVKEIDIRDRFLIHPDPKFGPRHNGVFESITLSHQQKGYWAAMELPLKQDGDEPTVDETDSPVRIAFINKKTDSFEKEIVYELDNVARQAINGHSFELNGVVEILEYDTNKFLVLERSYAMGYKDGGNTVKIYDVDASNATDVSNFKSLKDRNYSKATKKLLYNFDTIRNELTNGVVDNIEGITFGPNFENGNRSLIVVADNNFNLYGSQLNQFILFEFGK
;
A
#
# COMPACT_ATOMS: atom_id res chain seq x y z
N MET A 1 69.58 -64.32 29.60
CA MET A 1 68.47 -65.18 30.07
C MET A 1 67.82 -64.50 31.26
N ARG A 2 66.61 -63.95 31.12
CA ARG A 2 65.62 -63.79 32.22
C ARG A 2 64.39 -62.99 31.78
N ILE A 3 63.32 -63.77 31.62
CA ILE A 3 61.93 -63.57 32.03
C ILE A 3 61.54 -62.15 32.48
N VAL A 4 60.52 -61.64 31.81
CA VAL A 4 59.73 -60.45 32.09
C VAL A 4 58.79 -60.70 33.27
N VAL A 5 58.67 -59.73 34.20
CA VAL A 5 57.47 -59.53 35.02
C VAL A 5 57.11 -58.05 34.97
N LYS A 6 55.87 -57.77 34.56
CA LYS A 6 55.25 -56.44 34.48
C LYS A 6 54.90 -55.95 35.88
N LEU A 7 55.08 -54.66 36.16
CA LEU A 7 54.26 -53.95 37.15
C LEU A 7 53.93 -52.53 36.65
N LEU A 8 52.64 -52.21 36.77
CA LEU A 8 51.94 -50.98 36.41
C LEU A 8 52.51 -49.74 37.10
N PHE A 9 52.57 -48.63 36.37
CA PHE A 9 52.42 -47.29 36.95
C PHE A 9 51.34 -46.53 36.18
N ALA A 10 50.30 -46.13 36.91
CA ALA A 10 49.19 -45.33 36.43
C ALA A 10 49.64 -43.86 36.31
N CYS A 11 49.50 -43.28 35.11
CA CYS A 11 49.60 -41.84 34.88
C CYS A 11 48.20 -41.30 34.61
N THR A 12 47.67 -40.55 35.57
CA THR A 12 46.42 -39.81 35.49
C THR A 12 46.63 -38.61 34.56
N ALA A 13 45.99 -38.61 33.39
CA ALA A 13 45.94 -37.44 32.51
C ALA A 13 44.68 -36.62 32.84
N LEU A 14 44.85 -35.47 33.49
CA LEU A 14 43.81 -34.45 33.58
C LEU A 14 43.66 -33.78 32.20
N ILE A 15 42.56 -34.07 31.50
CA ILE A 15 42.16 -33.35 30.30
C ILE A 15 41.33 -32.16 30.76
N ILE A 16 41.90 -30.95 30.68
CA ILE A 16 41.19 -29.70 30.91
C ILE A 16 40.44 -29.37 29.62
N THR A 17 39.16 -29.73 29.53
CA THR A 17 38.30 -29.33 28.42
C THR A 17 37.86 -27.88 28.61
N SER A 18 38.47 -26.97 27.86
CA SER A 18 38.01 -25.58 27.72
C SER A 18 36.67 -25.56 26.99
N CYS A 19 35.57 -25.35 27.72
CA CYS A 19 34.28 -25.01 27.15
C CYS A 19 34.34 -23.61 26.52
N GLY A 20 34.71 -23.55 25.24
CA GLY A 20 34.47 -22.37 24.40
C GLY A 20 32.98 -22.21 24.19
N GLY A 21 32.31 -21.46 25.08
CA GLY A 21 30.92 -21.06 24.90
C GLY A 21 30.80 -20.25 23.62
N LYS A 22 30.20 -20.84 22.58
CA LYS A 22 29.69 -20.09 21.44
C LYS A 22 28.67 -19.10 21.99
N LYS A 23 29.03 -17.82 22.02
CA LYS A 23 28.03 -16.75 22.10
C LYS A 23 27.24 -16.85 20.81
N ASP A 24 26.07 -17.48 20.87
CA ASP A 24 25.03 -17.26 19.87
C ASP A 24 24.68 -15.77 19.93
N SER A 25 25.32 -15.00 19.05
CA SER A 25 24.83 -13.67 18.72
C SER A 25 23.47 -13.89 18.08
N LYS A 26 22.40 -13.79 18.87
CA LYS A 26 21.07 -13.54 18.34
C LYS A 26 21.23 -12.34 17.41
N LYS A 27 21.11 -12.57 16.10
CA LYS A 27 20.90 -11.49 15.14
C LYS A 27 19.76 -10.67 15.72
N ALA A 28 19.97 -9.39 15.98
CA ALA A 28 18.87 -8.52 16.33
C ALA A 28 17.85 -8.68 15.19
N GLU A 29 16.68 -9.25 15.48
CA GLU A 29 15.57 -9.14 14.56
C GLU A 29 15.24 -7.66 14.55
N ASN A 30 15.60 -6.98 13.46
CA ASN A 30 15.17 -5.60 13.21
C ASN A 30 13.65 -5.61 13.23
N THR A 31 13.09 -5.28 14.38
CA THR A 31 11.65 -5.36 14.63
C THR A 31 11.10 -4.01 14.22
N ILE A 32 10.37 -4.00 13.12
CA ILE A 32 9.67 -2.81 12.66
C ILE A 32 8.58 -2.48 13.69
N ASN A 33 8.48 -1.20 14.04
CA ASN A 33 7.45 -0.68 14.92
C ASN A 33 6.85 0.61 14.36
N LEU A 34 5.54 0.76 14.51
CA LEU A 34 4.82 1.99 14.26
C LEU A 34 4.28 2.55 15.58
N ARG A 35 4.53 3.83 15.83
CA ARG A 35 3.97 4.57 16.96
C ARG A 35 3.14 5.73 16.44
N PHE A 36 1.88 5.82 16.83
CA PHE A 36 1.05 6.99 16.56
C PHE A 36 1.68 8.24 17.18
N VAL A 37 1.70 9.32 16.40
CA VAL A 37 2.23 10.62 16.82
C VAL A 37 1.08 11.60 16.95
N ASP A 38 0.32 11.82 15.89
CA ASP A 38 -0.74 12.85 15.86
C ASP A 38 -1.73 12.64 14.70
N GLU A 39 -2.85 13.34 14.78
CA GLU A 39 -3.86 13.46 13.73
C GLU A 39 -4.02 14.93 13.33
N TYR A 40 -4.18 15.17 12.03
CA TYR A 40 -4.64 16.45 11.51
C TYR A 40 -5.85 16.27 10.60
N VAL A 41 -6.96 16.94 10.91
CA VAL A 41 -8.16 16.97 10.06
C VAL A 41 -8.20 18.28 9.29
N LEU A 42 -7.98 18.21 7.98
CA LEU A 42 -8.12 19.37 7.11
C LEU A 42 -9.61 19.77 7.01
N PRO A 43 -9.96 21.06 7.16
CA PRO A 43 -11.36 21.50 7.11
C PRO A 43 -12.06 21.05 5.82
N ALA A 44 -13.32 20.59 5.91
CA ALA A 44 -14.09 20.10 4.77
C ALA A 44 -14.30 21.13 3.64
N GLU A 45 -14.29 22.42 3.98
CA GLU A 45 -14.43 23.55 3.06
C GLU A 45 -13.09 24.03 2.48
N SER A 46 -12.00 23.31 2.74
CA SER A 46 -10.68 23.66 2.21
C SER A 46 -10.70 23.66 0.69
N ALA A 47 -10.22 24.74 0.10
CA ALA A 47 -10.19 24.92 -1.34
C ALA A 47 -8.92 25.65 -1.78
N LEU A 48 -8.44 25.30 -2.97
CA LEU A 48 -7.29 25.92 -3.63
C LEU A 48 -7.70 26.34 -5.05
N ASN A 49 -7.58 27.62 -5.38
CA ASN A 49 -7.98 28.17 -6.69
C ASN A 49 -9.41 27.73 -7.10
N SER A 50 -10.37 27.86 -6.18
CA SER A 50 -11.78 27.41 -6.35
C SER A 50 -11.97 25.90 -6.54
N THR A 51 -10.92 25.10 -6.38
CA THR A 51 -11.00 23.64 -6.39
C THR A 51 -11.12 23.16 -4.95
N LYS A 52 -12.22 22.48 -4.61
CA LYS A 52 -12.37 21.83 -3.30
C LYS A 52 -11.25 20.79 -3.11
N VAL A 53 -10.66 20.77 -1.93
CA VAL A 53 -9.68 19.75 -1.53
C VAL A 53 -10.42 18.58 -0.89
N GLY A 54 -10.22 17.40 -1.45
CA GLY A 54 -10.88 16.16 -1.07
C GLY A 54 -10.60 15.09 -2.12
N GLY A 55 -11.17 13.90 -1.95
CA GLY A 55 -10.89 12.80 -2.87
C GLY A 55 -9.50 12.19 -2.69
N LEU A 56 -8.84 12.38 -1.54
CA LEU A 56 -7.38 12.16 -1.41
C LEU A 56 -7.04 10.67 -1.34
N SER A 57 -6.91 10.03 -2.50
CA SER A 57 -6.69 8.59 -2.65
C SER A 57 -5.22 8.14 -2.54
N SER A 58 -4.24 9.06 -2.63
CA SER A 58 -2.84 8.74 -2.29
C SER A 58 -2.02 9.95 -1.85
N ILE A 59 -0.83 9.67 -1.30
CA ILE A 59 0.18 10.67 -0.91
C ILE A 59 1.59 10.15 -1.20
N ASP A 60 2.48 11.03 -1.66
CA ASP A 60 3.90 10.73 -1.91
C ASP A 60 4.80 11.88 -1.46
N TYR A 61 5.87 11.57 -0.72
CA TYR A 61 6.88 12.55 -0.35
C TYR A 61 8.11 12.43 -1.25
N ALA A 62 8.38 13.50 -1.99
CA ALA A 62 9.57 13.59 -2.80
C ALA A 62 10.06 15.03 -2.85
N ASN A 63 11.36 15.24 -3.03
CA ASN A 63 11.98 16.56 -3.25
C ASN A 63 11.62 17.65 -2.21
N GLY A 64 11.23 17.26 -0.99
CA GLY A 64 10.81 18.20 0.06
C GLY A 64 9.34 18.64 -0.03
N SER A 65 8.55 18.05 -0.94
CA SER A 65 7.12 18.30 -1.10
C SER A 65 6.32 17.01 -0.93
N TYR A 66 5.03 17.17 -0.64
CA TYR A 66 4.05 16.09 -0.71
C TYR A 66 3.20 16.24 -1.95
N TYR A 67 2.88 15.13 -2.59
CA TYR A 67 2.03 15.06 -3.77
C TYR A 67 0.85 14.16 -3.48
N LEU A 68 -0.37 14.65 -3.69
CA LEU A 68 -1.60 13.92 -3.38
C LEU A 68 -2.47 13.87 -4.62
N ILE A 69 -2.90 12.68 -5.05
CA ILE A 69 -3.88 12.58 -6.13
C ILE A 69 -5.30 12.68 -5.57
N SER A 70 -6.21 13.17 -6.41
CA SER A 70 -7.64 13.16 -6.15
C SER A 70 -8.33 12.15 -7.07
N ASP A 71 -9.18 11.30 -6.50
CA ASP A 71 -10.07 10.35 -7.18
C ASP A 71 -11.26 10.99 -7.92
N ASP A 72 -11.31 12.33 -8.00
CA ASP A 72 -12.38 13.05 -8.69
C ASP A 72 -12.42 12.69 -10.18
N THR A 73 -13.36 11.81 -10.53
CA THR A 73 -13.56 11.31 -11.91
C THR A 73 -14.00 12.39 -12.91
N GLU A 74 -14.48 13.54 -12.43
CA GLU A 74 -14.90 14.68 -13.28
C GLU A 74 -13.76 15.68 -13.52
N SER A 75 -12.86 15.81 -12.56
CA SER A 75 -11.71 16.71 -12.65
C SER A 75 -10.44 16.08 -12.03
N PRO A 76 -9.87 15.05 -12.70
CA PRO A 76 -8.68 14.35 -12.22
C PRO A 76 -7.51 15.31 -12.04
N ARG A 77 -6.88 15.24 -10.87
CA ARG A 77 -5.88 16.22 -10.46
C ARG A 77 -4.96 15.66 -9.40
N PHE A 78 -3.82 16.30 -9.23
CA PHE A 78 -3.00 16.14 -8.04
C PHE A 78 -2.69 17.49 -7.42
N TYR A 79 -2.42 17.48 -6.13
CA TYR A 79 -2.00 18.62 -5.36
C TYR A 79 -0.53 18.50 -5.00
N GLN A 80 0.14 19.64 -4.89
CA GLN A 80 1.39 19.75 -4.16
C GLN A 80 1.10 20.38 -2.80
N ALA A 81 1.62 19.80 -1.73
CA ALA A 81 1.49 20.29 -0.37
C ALA A 81 2.83 20.41 0.34
N GLU A 82 2.89 21.30 1.33
CA GLU A 82 3.95 21.38 2.32
C GLU A 82 3.34 20.94 3.65
N ILE A 83 3.92 19.93 4.29
CA ILE A 83 3.46 19.37 5.56
C ILE A 83 4.61 19.50 6.56
N SER A 84 4.35 20.24 7.64
CA SER A 84 5.29 20.49 8.74
C SER A 84 4.85 19.74 9.99
N PHE A 85 5.77 19.04 10.63
CA PHE A 85 5.53 18.26 11.85
C PHE A 85 6.85 17.94 12.56
N ASP A 86 6.73 17.55 13.83
CA ASP A 86 7.81 16.97 14.62
C ASP A 86 7.30 15.79 15.46
N LEU A 87 8.07 15.34 16.46
CA LEU A 87 7.66 14.23 17.34
C LEU A 87 6.48 14.57 18.27
N ASN A 88 6.11 15.85 18.37
CA ASN A 88 4.96 16.33 19.14
C ASN A 88 3.68 16.43 18.29
N GLY A 89 3.79 16.35 16.96
CA GLY A 89 2.64 16.31 16.06
C GLY A 89 2.75 17.23 14.85
N PHE A 90 1.60 17.45 14.20
CA PHE A 90 1.50 18.35 13.06
C PHE A 90 1.58 19.81 13.50
N ASP A 91 2.35 20.59 12.77
CA ASP A 91 2.36 22.06 12.87
C ASP A 91 1.43 22.65 11.81
N SER A 92 1.57 22.21 10.55
CA SER A 92 0.72 22.70 9.45
C SER A 92 0.66 21.78 8.24
N ILE A 93 -0.46 21.85 7.51
CA ILE A 93 -0.65 21.28 6.17
C ILE A 93 -1.06 22.43 5.24
N PHE A 94 -0.22 22.74 4.27
CA PHE A 94 -0.44 23.83 3.33
C PHE A 94 -0.50 23.32 1.88
N MET A 95 -1.68 23.42 1.27
CA MET A 95 -1.90 23.08 -0.14
C MET A 95 -1.34 24.20 -1.03
N LYS A 96 -0.26 23.91 -1.76
CA LYS A 96 0.53 24.89 -2.51
C LYS A 96 0.03 25.08 -3.93
N SER A 97 -0.25 23.99 -4.63
CA SER A 97 -0.70 24.02 -6.02
C SER A 97 -1.64 22.86 -6.32
N VAL A 98 -2.44 23.03 -7.38
CA VAL A 98 -3.31 22.02 -7.96
C VAL A 98 -3.00 21.91 -9.45
N THR A 99 -2.84 20.69 -9.95
CA THR A 99 -2.51 20.40 -11.34
C THR A 99 -3.50 19.39 -11.89
N LEU A 100 -4.19 19.77 -12.97
CA LEU A 100 -5.12 18.88 -13.66
C LEU A 100 -4.36 17.86 -14.52
N LEU A 101 -4.75 16.59 -14.40
CA LEU A 101 -4.26 15.51 -15.26
C LEU A 101 -5.01 15.54 -16.59
N LYS A 102 -4.28 15.23 -17.67
CA LYS A 102 -4.81 15.30 -19.04
C LYS A 102 -4.79 13.93 -19.71
N ASP A 103 -5.74 13.74 -20.62
CA ASP A 103 -5.83 12.55 -21.45
C ASP A 103 -4.68 12.48 -22.48
N LYS A 104 -4.67 11.42 -23.29
CA LYS A 104 -3.67 11.18 -24.34
C LYS A 104 -3.63 12.28 -25.41
N ASN A 105 -4.71 13.03 -25.57
CA ASN A 105 -4.83 14.13 -26.53
C ASN A 105 -4.45 15.49 -25.91
N GLY A 106 -4.09 15.52 -24.63
CA GLY A 106 -3.79 16.74 -23.88
C GLY A 106 -5.05 17.53 -23.47
N LEU A 107 -6.22 16.89 -23.49
CA LEU A 107 -7.51 17.43 -23.08
C LEU A 107 -7.87 16.97 -21.66
N GLY A 108 -8.92 17.57 -21.08
CA GLY A 108 -9.52 17.05 -19.86
C GLY A 108 -10.24 15.71 -20.11
N PHE A 109 -10.41 14.93 -19.05
CA PHE A 109 -11.14 13.68 -19.11
C PHE A 109 -12.65 13.92 -19.24
N SER A 110 -13.33 13.06 -19.99
CA SER A 110 -14.79 13.03 -20.00
C SER A 110 -15.32 12.29 -18.76
N LYS A 111 -16.49 12.70 -18.27
CA LYS A 111 -17.21 12.01 -17.20
C LYS A 111 -17.22 10.49 -17.37
N GLY A 112 -16.83 9.78 -16.31
CA GLY A 112 -16.87 8.31 -16.26
C GLY A 112 -15.82 7.59 -17.11
N SER A 113 -14.81 8.30 -17.63
CA SER A 113 -13.72 7.71 -18.44
C SER A 113 -12.46 7.37 -17.65
N ILE A 114 -12.49 7.57 -16.33
CA ILE A 114 -11.33 7.52 -15.44
C ILE A 114 -11.79 7.38 -13.99
N ASP A 115 -10.92 6.80 -13.18
CA ASP A 115 -11.05 6.59 -11.74
C ASP A 115 -9.64 6.61 -11.12
N PRO A 116 -9.08 7.78 -10.75
CA PRO A 116 -7.68 7.92 -10.33
C PRO A 116 -7.41 7.50 -8.89
N GLU A 117 -6.44 6.61 -8.66
CA GLU A 117 -6.21 6.07 -7.30
C GLU A 117 -4.87 6.45 -6.69
N SER A 118 -3.76 6.02 -7.31
CA SER A 118 -2.44 6.19 -6.69
C SER A 118 -1.48 6.95 -7.59
N LEU A 119 -0.58 7.73 -6.97
CA LEU A 119 0.41 8.56 -7.66
C LEU A 119 1.74 8.58 -6.92
N ARG A 120 2.84 8.55 -7.67
CA ARG A 120 4.21 8.71 -7.18
C ARG A 120 5.01 9.67 -8.06
N TYR A 121 5.81 10.52 -7.42
CA TYR A 121 6.80 11.35 -8.09
C TYR A 121 8.00 10.52 -8.52
N ASP A 122 8.47 10.76 -9.75
CA ASP A 122 9.69 10.14 -10.26
C ASP A 122 10.41 11.09 -11.23
N ASN A 123 11.51 11.68 -10.76
CA ASN A 123 12.41 12.52 -11.56
C ASN A 123 11.71 13.62 -12.39
N GLY A 124 10.76 14.33 -11.78
CA GLY A 124 10.04 15.46 -12.41
C GLY A 124 8.79 15.05 -13.20
N SER A 125 8.48 13.76 -13.22
CA SER A 125 7.23 13.21 -13.75
C SER A 125 6.43 12.54 -12.63
N PHE A 126 5.19 12.19 -12.93
CA PHE A 126 4.32 11.46 -12.02
C PHE A 126 3.85 10.19 -12.69
N ILE A 127 4.06 9.05 -12.04
CA ILE A 127 3.38 7.81 -12.41
C ILE A 127 2.12 7.69 -11.58
N TRP A 128 1.02 7.29 -12.21
CA TRP A 128 -0.27 7.22 -11.55
C TRP A 128 -1.17 6.17 -12.18
N THR A 129 -2.14 5.70 -11.41
CA THR A 129 -3.04 4.61 -11.78
C THR A 129 -4.45 5.10 -12.01
N SER A 130 -5.20 4.30 -12.76
CA SER A 130 -6.65 4.36 -12.72
C SER A 130 -7.25 2.98 -12.78
N GLU A 131 -8.30 2.75 -12.00
CA GLU A 131 -9.09 1.52 -12.00
C GLU A 131 -9.94 1.37 -13.27
N GLY A 132 -10.16 2.48 -13.96
CA GLY A 132 -11.04 2.56 -15.11
C GLY A 132 -12.51 2.52 -14.69
N ASN A 133 -13.34 1.90 -15.51
CA ASN A 133 -14.77 1.73 -15.23
C ASN A 133 -15.22 0.47 -15.95
N ILE A 134 -14.88 -0.66 -15.34
CA ILE A 134 -14.98 -2.00 -15.95
C ILE A 134 -16.41 -2.28 -16.44
N ASN A 135 -17.42 -1.92 -15.66
CA ASN A 135 -18.82 -2.11 -16.03
C ASN A 135 -19.27 -1.24 -17.21
N ASN A 136 -18.58 -0.13 -17.49
CA ASN A 136 -18.86 0.78 -18.60
C ASN A 136 -17.84 0.67 -19.75
N GLY A 137 -17.03 -0.40 -19.80
CA GLY A 137 -16.13 -0.64 -20.92
C GLY A 137 -14.83 0.16 -20.90
N VAL A 138 -14.49 0.79 -19.76
CA VAL A 138 -13.25 1.58 -19.61
C VAL A 138 -12.20 0.73 -18.91
N ASN A 139 -11.11 0.43 -19.62
CA ASN A 139 -9.99 -0.33 -19.06
C ASN A 139 -9.22 0.47 -17.99
N PRO A 140 -8.61 -0.22 -17.02
CA PRO A 140 -7.66 0.40 -16.10
C PRO A 140 -6.38 0.79 -16.86
N PHE A 141 -5.56 1.64 -16.25
CA PHE A 141 -4.25 1.96 -16.79
C PHE A 141 -3.22 2.30 -15.72
N VAL A 142 -1.95 2.28 -16.12
CA VAL A 142 -0.87 2.97 -15.43
C VAL A 142 -0.26 3.97 -16.41
N ARG A 143 -0.21 5.25 -16.03
CA ARG A 143 0.23 6.34 -16.90
C ARG A 143 1.30 7.18 -16.24
N ILE A 144 2.07 7.87 -17.08
CA ILE A 144 3.00 8.89 -16.65
C ILE A 144 2.57 10.24 -17.23
N SER A 145 2.57 11.25 -16.39
CA SER A 145 2.37 12.66 -16.73
C SER A 145 3.61 13.48 -16.38
N ASP A 146 3.77 14.63 -17.03
CA ASP A 146 4.76 15.63 -16.63
C ASP A 146 4.28 16.44 -15.42
N SER A 147 5.12 17.34 -14.91
CA SER A 147 4.77 18.18 -13.76
C SER A 147 3.62 19.16 -13.99
N ASN A 148 3.16 19.33 -15.23
CA ASN A 148 2.01 20.15 -15.60
C ASN A 148 0.77 19.30 -15.90
N GLY A 149 0.81 18.00 -15.55
CA GLY A 149 -0.28 17.04 -15.73
C GLY A 149 -0.49 16.60 -17.18
N LYS A 150 0.41 16.95 -18.10
CA LYS A 150 0.31 16.52 -19.50
C LYS A 150 0.69 15.04 -19.60
N PHE A 151 -0.10 14.26 -20.33
CA PHE A 151 0.22 12.89 -20.68
C PHE A 151 1.60 12.78 -21.35
N VAL A 152 2.42 11.84 -20.85
CA VAL A 152 3.73 11.49 -21.41
C VAL A 152 3.69 10.11 -22.03
N LYS A 153 3.30 9.09 -21.26
CA LYS A 153 3.20 7.71 -21.73
C LYS A 153 2.21 6.88 -20.92
N GLU A 154 1.76 5.78 -21.50
CA GLU A 154 0.97 4.74 -20.86
C GLU A 154 1.80 3.46 -20.82
N ILE A 155 1.79 2.76 -19.70
CA ILE A 155 2.44 1.46 -19.56
C ILE A 155 1.55 0.42 -20.23
N ASP A 156 2.15 -0.46 -21.05
CA ASP A 156 1.45 -1.59 -21.63
C ASP A 156 1.19 -2.64 -20.53
N ILE A 157 -0.06 -2.69 -20.04
CA ILE A 157 -0.49 -3.62 -19.00
C ILE A 157 -0.87 -4.97 -19.61
N ARG A 158 -0.62 -6.07 -18.89
CA ARG A 158 -0.94 -7.42 -19.35
C ARG A 158 -2.45 -7.57 -19.61
N ASP A 159 -2.82 -8.28 -20.67
CA ASP A 159 -4.23 -8.55 -21.05
C ASP A 159 -5.12 -9.06 -19.90
N ARG A 160 -4.56 -9.77 -18.92
CA ARG A 160 -5.28 -10.26 -17.74
C ARG A 160 -5.87 -9.14 -16.87
N PHE A 161 -5.31 -7.94 -16.94
CA PHE A 161 -5.77 -6.76 -16.21
C PHE A 161 -6.75 -5.92 -17.03
N LEU A 162 -7.00 -6.29 -18.29
CA LEU A 162 -7.97 -5.62 -19.16
C LEU A 162 -9.34 -6.29 -19.08
N ILE A 163 -10.38 -5.53 -19.45
CA ILE A 163 -11.74 -6.04 -19.61
C ILE A 163 -11.71 -7.22 -20.58
N HIS A 164 -12.27 -8.35 -20.15
CA HIS A 164 -12.30 -9.57 -20.92
C HIS A 164 -13.73 -9.89 -21.39
N PRO A 165 -13.93 -10.38 -22.64
CA PRO A 165 -15.27 -10.73 -23.13
C PRO A 165 -15.94 -11.89 -22.37
N ASP A 166 -15.16 -12.85 -21.87
CA ASP A 166 -15.64 -13.89 -20.96
C ASP A 166 -15.71 -13.33 -19.53
N PRO A 167 -16.91 -13.29 -18.89
CA PRO A 167 -17.09 -12.70 -17.56
C PRO A 167 -16.37 -13.45 -16.44
N LYS A 168 -15.80 -14.64 -16.69
CA LYS A 168 -14.99 -15.38 -15.71
C LYS A 168 -13.55 -14.86 -15.61
N PHE A 169 -13.14 -13.97 -16.50
CA PHE A 169 -11.77 -13.48 -16.58
C PHE A 169 -11.72 -11.96 -16.46
N GLY A 170 -10.55 -11.46 -16.08
CA GLY A 170 -10.25 -10.05 -16.00
C GLY A 170 -10.57 -9.42 -14.64
N PRO A 171 -10.49 -8.09 -14.56
CA PRO A 171 -10.69 -7.35 -13.32
C PRO A 171 -12.15 -7.30 -12.88
N ARG A 172 -12.32 -6.92 -11.63
CA ARG A 172 -13.59 -6.52 -11.02
C ARG A 172 -13.72 -5.00 -11.16
N HIS A 173 -14.96 -4.50 -11.18
CA HIS A 173 -15.19 -3.07 -11.12
C HIS A 173 -14.92 -2.60 -9.70
N ASN A 174 -14.15 -1.52 -9.54
CA ASN A 174 -13.70 -0.99 -8.23
C ASN A 174 -12.95 -2.08 -7.45
N GLY A 175 -11.74 -2.39 -7.91
CA GLY A 175 -11.04 -3.63 -7.58
C GLY A 175 -9.80 -3.90 -8.41
N VAL A 176 -9.16 -2.87 -8.97
CA VAL A 176 -8.05 -2.94 -9.93
C VAL A 176 -6.81 -2.20 -9.39
N PHE A 177 -6.08 -1.42 -10.19
CA PHE A 177 -4.82 -0.78 -9.80
C PHE A 177 -5.02 0.39 -8.83
N GLU A 178 -5.35 0.03 -7.60
CA GLU A 178 -5.59 0.93 -6.48
C GLU A 178 -4.31 1.58 -5.97
N SER A 179 -3.17 0.92 -6.16
CA SER A 179 -1.93 1.34 -5.50
C SER A 179 -0.70 1.19 -6.38
N ILE A 180 0.23 2.14 -6.26
CA ILE A 180 1.52 2.10 -6.93
C ILE A 180 2.62 2.67 -6.05
N THR A 181 3.79 2.02 -6.02
CA THR A 181 4.96 2.51 -5.29
C THR A 181 6.21 2.47 -6.16
N LEU A 182 7.12 3.43 -5.97
CA LEU A 182 8.44 3.38 -6.57
C LEU A 182 9.23 2.27 -5.88
N SER A 183 9.90 1.43 -6.68
CA SER A 183 10.71 0.37 -6.09
C SER A 183 11.85 0.94 -5.24
N HIS A 184 12.24 0.24 -4.18
CA HIS A 184 13.30 0.64 -3.26
C HIS A 184 14.63 0.93 -3.98
N GLN A 185 14.91 0.17 -5.05
CA GLN A 185 16.11 0.34 -5.88
C GLN A 185 15.93 1.33 -7.05
N GLN A 186 14.77 1.98 -7.15
CA GLN A 186 14.39 2.93 -8.21
C GLN A 186 14.53 2.36 -9.63
N LYS A 187 14.33 1.04 -9.78
CA LYS A 187 14.43 0.33 -11.09
C LYS A 187 13.10 0.27 -11.84
N GLY A 188 12.03 0.58 -11.15
CA GLY A 188 10.66 0.35 -11.62
C GLY A 188 9.66 0.68 -10.53
N TYR A 189 8.44 0.20 -10.73
CA TYR A 189 7.30 0.46 -9.89
C TYR A 189 6.62 -0.86 -9.54
N TRP A 190 6.03 -0.95 -8.36
CA TRP A 190 5.11 -2.02 -8.01
C TRP A 190 3.69 -1.46 -8.04
N ALA A 191 2.79 -2.07 -8.80
CA ALA A 191 1.38 -1.75 -8.82
C ALA A 191 0.58 -2.93 -8.26
N ALA A 192 -0.27 -2.73 -7.25
CA ALA A 192 -1.10 -3.78 -6.70
C ALA A 192 -2.56 -3.62 -7.08
N MET A 193 -3.22 -4.77 -7.18
CA MET A 193 -4.67 -4.81 -7.31
C MET A 193 -5.35 -4.68 -5.94
N GLU A 194 -6.47 -3.96 -5.84
CA GLU A 194 -7.31 -3.95 -4.64
C GLU A 194 -7.93 -5.33 -4.39
N LEU A 195 -8.51 -5.92 -5.42
CA LEU A 195 -9.22 -7.20 -5.36
C LEU A 195 -8.63 -8.27 -6.30
N PRO A 196 -8.85 -9.57 -6.02
CA PRO A 196 -8.41 -10.64 -6.90
C PRO A 196 -9.05 -10.54 -8.29
N LEU A 197 -8.29 -10.87 -9.34
CA LEU A 197 -8.87 -11.12 -10.66
C LEU A 197 -9.92 -12.23 -10.57
N LYS A 198 -10.95 -12.17 -11.43
CA LYS A 198 -12.07 -13.13 -11.40
C LYS A 198 -11.64 -14.59 -11.54
N GLN A 199 -10.60 -14.83 -12.32
CA GLN A 199 -10.04 -16.16 -12.53
C GLN A 199 -9.06 -16.61 -11.44
N ASP A 200 -8.62 -15.72 -10.55
CA ASP A 200 -7.59 -16.01 -9.56
C ASP A 200 -8.17 -16.43 -8.21
N GLY A 201 -9.22 -15.75 -7.75
CA GLY A 201 -9.80 -15.98 -6.42
C GLY A 201 -11.13 -15.27 -6.21
N ASP A 202 -11.67 -15.46 -5.02
CA ASP A 202 -12.95 -14.89 -4.63
C ASP A 202 -12.74 -13.55 -3.91
N GLU A 203 -13.74 -12.66 -3.92
CA GLU A 203 -13.70 -11.43 -3.12
C GLU A 203 -13.75 -11.80 -1.63
N PRO A 204 -13.03 -11.08 -0.76
CA PRO A 204 -13.03 -11.41 0.65
C PRO A 204 -14.42 -11.21 1.25
N THR A 205 -14.79 -12.10 2.16
CA THR A 205 -16.02 -11.99 2.97
C THR A 205 -15.65 -11.97 4.45
N VAL A 206 -16.64 -11.89 5.35
CA VAL A 206 -16.39 -12.07 6.78
C VAL A 206 -15.87 -13.47 7.11
N ASP A 207 -16.32 -14.46 6.34
CA ASP A 207 -15.84 -15.84 6.40
C ASP A 207 -14.53 -16.01 5.61
N GLU A 208 -13.76 -17.04 5.97
CA GLU A 208 -12.50 -17.37 5.31
C GLU A 208 -12.69 -17.61 3.81
N THR A 209 -11.88 -16.91 3.01
CA THR A 209 -11.89 -16.94 1.54
C THR A 209 -10.45 -17.03 1.03
N ASP A 210 -10.27 -17.58 -0.17
CA ASP A 210 -8.99 -17.50 -0.89
C ASP A 210 -9.05 -16.28 -1.81
N SER A 211 -8.45 -15.18 -1.34
CA SER A 211 -8.50 -13.85 -1.96
C SER A 211 -7.09 -13.36 -2.33
N PRO A 212 -6.39 -14.05 -3.27
CA PRO A 212 -5.08 -13.66 -3.73
C PRO A 212 -5.13 -12.47 -4.72
N VAL A 213 -4.49 -11.36 -4.35
CA VAL A 213 -4.26 -10.21 -5.24
C VAL A 213 -2.87 -10.27 -5.87
N ARG A 214 -2.76 -9.72 -7.08
CA ARG A 214 -1.48 -9.61 -7.79
C ARG A 214 -0.84 -8.27 -7.50
N ILE A 215 0.46 -8.28 -7.20
CA ILE A 215 1.32 -7.10 -7.19
C ILE A 215 2.35 -7.24 -8.32
N ALA A 216 2.30 -6.33 -9.27
CA ALA A 216 3.06 -6.40 -10.51
C ALA A 216 4.22 -5.41 -10.52
N PHE A 217 5.41 -5.87 -10.88
CA PHE A 217 6.57 -5.03 -11.11
C PHE A 217 6.62 -4.56 -12.56
N ILE A 218 6.68 -3.25 -12.73
CA ILE A 218 6.83 -2.55 -14.01
C ILE A 218 8.26 -2.02 -14.07
N ASN A 219 9.04 -2.47 -15.05
CA ASN A 219 10.41 -1.99 -15.23
C ASN A 219 10.40 -0.63 -15.94
N LYS A 220 11.02 0.39 -15.33
CA LYS A 220 11.02 1.77 -15.82
C LYS A 220 11.80 1.95 -17.13
N LYS A 221 12.77 1.07 -17.42
CA LYS A 221 13.61 1.15 -18.62
C LYS A 221 12.91 0.56 -19.85
N THR A 222 12.14 -0.49 -19.65
CA THR A 222 11.47 -1.22 -20.75
C THR A 222 9.98 -0.91 -20.83
N ASP A 223 9.41 -0.24 -19.82
CA ASP A 223 7.98 0.04 -19.68
C ASP A 223 7.11 -1.22 -19.74
N SER A 224 7.63 -2.32 -19.20
CA SER A 224 7.01 -3.64 -19.28
C SER A 224 6.85 -4.31 -17.92
N PHE A 225 5.80 -5.12 -17.79
CA PHE A 225 5.56 -6.00 -16.65
C PHE A 225 6.56 -7.16 -16.66
N GLU A 226 7.46 -7.22 -15.67
CA GLU A 226 8.51 -8.25 -15.61
C GLU A 226 8.25 -9.34 -14.58
N LYS A 227 7.57 -9.01 -13.49
CA LYS A 227 7.35 -9.93 -12.36
C LYS A 227 5.98 -9.68 -11.76
N GLU A 228 5.31 -10.73 -11.32
CA GLU A 228 4.09 -10.61 -10.51
C GLU A 228 4.26 -11.46 -9.25
N ILE A 229 3.98 -10.90 -8.08
CA ILE A 229 3.92 -11.62 -6.81
C ILE A 229 2.47 -11.67 -6.32
N VAL A 230 2.17 -12.63 -5.44
CA VAL A 230 0.84 -12.78 -4.87
C VAL A 230 0.82 -12.36 -3.42
N TYR A 231 -0.15 -11.54 -3.06
CA TYR A 231 -0.49 -11.14 -1.70
C TYR A 231 -1.87 -11.69 -1.34
N GLU A 232 -2.06 -12.13 -0.10
CA GLU A 232 -3.35 -12.64 0.38
C GLU A 232 -4.05 -11.57 1.22
N LEU A 233 -5.28 -11.20 0.85
CA LEU A 233 -6.10 -10.28 1.64
C LEU A 233 -6.53 -10.93 2.97
N ASP A 234 -6.77 -10.11 4.00
CA ASP A 234 -7.58 -10.57 5.14
C ASP A 234 -9.06 -10.66 4.74
N ASN A 235 -9.82 -11.39 5.55
CA ASN A 235 -11.28 -11.32 5.52
C ASN A 235 -11.80 -9.89 5.78
N VAL A 236 -13.05 -9.65 5.40
CA VAL A 236 -13.81 -8.48 5.84
C VAL A 236 -13.86 -8.46 7.36
N ALA A 237 -13.53 -7.31 7.97
CA ALA A 237 -13.38 -7.20 9.41
C ALA A 237 -14.70 -7.31 10.17
N ARG A 238 -15.80 -6.85 9.56
CA ARG A 238 -17.13 -6.75 10.17
C ARG A 238 -18.21 -7.01 9.12
N GLN A 239 -19.31 -7.63 9.53
CA GLN A 239 -20.46 -7.78 8.66
C GLN A 239 -21.22 -6.45 8.54
N ALA A 240 -21.80 -6.15 7.37
CA ALA A 240 -22.77 -5.07 7.25
C ALA A 240 -23.98 -5.27 8.20
N ILE A 241 -24.48 -4.19 8.80
CA ILE A 241 -25.58 -4.24 9.79
C ILE A 241 -26.77 -3.38 9.38
N ASN A 242 -27.83 -3.34 10.20
CA ASN A 242 -29.01 -2.48 10.00
C ASN A 242 -29.74 -2.67 8.65
N GLY A 243 -29.72 -3.89 8.11
CA GLY A 243 -30.38 -4.22 6.84
C GLY A 243 -29.57 -3.89 5.59
N HIS A 244 -28.31 -3.44 5.76
CA HIS A 244 -27.35 -3.28 4.67
C HIS A 244 -26.63 -4.61 4.38
N SER A 245 -26.03 -4.70 3.19
CA SER A 245 -25.31 -5.89 2.73
C SER A 245 -23.97 -5.59 2.07
N PHE A 246 -23.56 -4.33 1.99
CA PHE A 246 -22.32 -3.94 1.33
C PHE A 246 -21.16 -3.98 2.34
N GLU A 247 -20.19 -4.82 2.02
CA GLU A 247 -18.96 -5.02 2.78
C GLU A 247 -17.84 -5.44 1.85
N LEU A 248 -16.60 -5.03 2.15
CA LEU A 248 -15.41 -5.40 1.39
C LEU A 248 -14.15 -5.31 2.24
N ASN A 249 -13.06 -5.90 1.75
CA ASN A 249 -11.70 -5.62 2.18
C ASN A 249 -10.80 -5.64 0.95
N GLY A 250 -9.83 -4.75 0.89
CA GLY A 250 -8.97 -4.57 -0.29
C GLY A 250 -7.61 -4.00 0.08
N VAL A 251 -6.64 -4.19 -0.81
CA VAL A 251 -5.36 -3.45 -0.75
C VAL A 251 -5.61 -2.06 -1.28
N VAL A 252 -5.51 -1.06 -0.41
CA VAL A 252 -5.71 0.35 -0.79
C VAL A 252 -4.40 1.08 -1.06
N GLU A 253 -3.29 0.65 -0.46
CA GLU A 253 -1.98 1.24 -0.77
C GLU A 253 -0.81 0.32 -0.46
N ILE A 254 0.30 0.50 -1.18
CA ILE A 254 1.57 -0.17 -0.92
C ILE A 254 2.74 0.80 -0.86
N LEU A 255 3.73 0.47 -0.03
CA LEU A 255 4.98 1.23 0.08
C LEU A 255 6.18 0.30 0.28
N GLU A 256 7.06 0.21 -0.72
CA GLU A 256 8.26 -0.64 -0.63
C GLU A 256 9.33 0.04 0.24
N TYR A 257 9.54 -0.45 1.46
CA TYR A 257 10.48 0.14 2.42
C TYR A 257 11.89 -0.49 2.37
N ASP A 258 12.01 -1.67 1.78
CA ASP A 258 13.23 -2.43 1.51
C ASP A 258 12.97 -3.36 0.31
N THR A 259 14.01 -3.94 -0.30
CA THR A 259 13.83 -4.77 -1.52
C THR A 259 12.89 -5.96 -1.27
N ASN A 260 11.78 -6.02 -2.01
CA ASN A 260 10.65 -6.94 -1.88
C ASN A 260 10.00 -6.94 -0.48
N LYS A 261 10.12 -5.85 0.28
CA LYS A 261 9.43 -5.67 1.56
C LYS A 261 8.57 -4.43 1.58
N PHE A 262 7.31 -4.61 1.95
CA PHE A 262 6.28 -3.61 1.77
C PHE A 262 5.57 -3.32 3.08
N LEU A 263 5.17 -2.06 3.26
CA LEU A 263 4.00 -1.75 4.05
C LEU A 263 2.80 -1.89 3.11
N VAL A 264 1.83 -2.74 3.47
CA VAL A 264 0.57 -2.89 2.74
C VAL A 264 -0.55 -2.38 3.62
N LEU A 265 -1.30 -1.41 3.12
CA LEU A 265 -2.48 -0.86 3.75
C LEU A 265 -3.70 -1.65 3.25
N GLU A 266 -4.40 -2.32 4.15
CA GLU A 266 -5.70 -2.91 3.87
C GLU A 266 -6.79 -2.10 4.55
N ARG A 267 -7.89 -1.88 3.83
CA ARG A 267 -9.09 -1.23 4.34
C ARG A 267 -10.27 -2.14 4.13
N SER A 268 -10.90 -2.53 5.25
CA SER A 268 -12.20 -3.17 5.24
C SER A 268 -13.30 -2.14 5.50
N TYR A 269 -14.37 -2.19 4.73
CA TYR A 269 -15.57 -1.37 4.94
C TYR A 269 -16.79 -2.25 5.15
N ALA A 270 -17.65 -1.87 6.09
CA ALA A 270 -18.95 -2.48 6.28
C ALA A 270 -20.02 -1.41 6.55
N MET A 271 -21.12 -1.46 5.81
CA MET A 271 -22.17 -0.44 5.90
C MET A 271 -23.03 -0.57 7.17
N GLY A 272 -23.51 0.57 7.67
CA GLY A 272 -24.49 0.63 8.77
C GLY A 272 -23.91 0.97 10.14
N TYR A 273 -22.61 1.21 10.25
CA TYR A 273 -21.95 1.59 11.49
C TYR A 273 -21.89 3.11 11.68
N LYS A 274 -21.98 3.56 12.94
CA LYS A 274 -21.89 4.98 13.32
C LYS A 274 -20.47 5.54 13.27
N ASP A 275 -19.47 4.67 13.27
CA ASP A 275 -18.03 5.00 13.24
C ASP A 275 -17.47 5.13 11.81
N GLY A 276 -18.34 5.15 10.81
CA GLY A 276 -17.99 5.20 9.39
C GLY A 276 -17.89 3.83 8.72
N GLY A 277 -17.79 2.72 9.46
CA GLY A 277 -17.73 1.38 8.87
C GLY A 277 -16.34 0.89 8.47
N ASN A 278 -15.35 1.77 8.41
CA ASN A 278 -13.96 1.42 8.08
C ASN A 278 -13.25 0.66 9.21
N THR A 279 -12.39 -0.29 8.85
CA THR A 279 -11.39 -0.95 9.68
C THR A 279 -10.10 -1.02 8.87
N VAL A 280 -9.09 -0.27 9.29
CA VAL A 280 -7.84 -0.08 8.54
C VAL A 280 -6.69 -0.76 9.27
N LYS A 281 -5.82 -1.43 8.52
CA LYS A 281 -4.64 -2.11 9.04
C LYS A 281 -3.43 -1.91 8.13
N ILE A 282 -2.25 -1.80 8.73
CA ILE A 282 -0.96 -1.86 8.01
C ILE A 282 -0.30 -3.20 8.31
N TYR A 283 0.17 -3.87 7.26
CA TYR A 283 0.95 -5.09 7.33
C TYR A 283 2.40 -4.86 6.93
N ASP A 284 3.32 -5.47 7.66
CA ASP A 284 4.69 -5.72 7.21
C ASP A 284 4.70 -6.97 6.33
N VAL A 285 5.03 -6.81 5.06
CA VAL A 285 4.96 -7.86 4.03
C VAL A 285 6.34 -8.17 3.50
N ASP A 286 6.72 -9.44 3.50
CA ASP A 286 7.95 -9.95 2.91
C ASP A 286 7.64 -10.85 1.70
N ALA A 287 8.00 -10.38 0.52
CA ALA A 287 7.86 -11.09 -0.75
C ALA A 287 9.19 -11.65 -1.28
N SER A 288 10.23 -11.69 -0.45
CA SER A 288 11.57 -12.16 -0.86
C SER A 288 11.57 -13.60 -1.38
N ASN A 289 10.66 -14.43 -0.84
CA ASN A 289 10.48 -15.83 -1.23
C ASN A 289 9.19 -16.08 -2.04
N ALA A 290 8.47 -15.02 -2.44
CA ALA A 290 7.26 -15.15 -3.23
C ALA A 290 7.59 -15.66 -4.64
N THR A 291 6.76 -16.56 -5.16
CA THR A 291 6.92 -17.08 -6.53
C THR A 291 6.54 -16.00 -7.55
N ASP A 292 7.31 -15.88 -8.63
CA ASP A 292 6.89 -15.07 -9.78
C ASP A 292 5.79 -15.80 -10.56
N VAL A 293 4.59 -15.22 -10.56
CA VAL A 293 3.38 -15.76 -11.18
C VAL A 293 2.99 -15.04 -12.48
N SER A 294 3.88 -14.22 -13.05
CA SER A 294 3.63 -13.42 -14.27
C SER A 294 3.14 -14.27 -15.45
N ASN A 295 3.64 -15.51 -15.55
CA ASN A 295 3.26 -16.46 -16.60
C ASN A 295 1.97 -17.24 -16.32
N PHE A 296 1.37 -17.10 -15.14
CA PHE A 296 0.18 -17.88 -14.75
C PHE A 296 -1.08 -17.18 -15.23
N LYS A 297 -1.86 -17.79 -16.14
CA LYS A 297 -3.15 -17.21 -16.58
C LYS A 297 -4.17 -17.09 -15.44
N SER A 298 -4.15 -18.04 -14.52
CA SER A 298 -4.96 -18.09 -13.31
C SER A 298 -4.10 -18.62 -12.15
N LEU A 299 -4.38 -18.17 -10.93
CA LEU A 299 -3.80 -18.67 -9.68
C LEU A 299 -4.49 -19.95 -9.16
N LYS A 300 -5.72 -20.26 -9.59
CA LYS A 300 -6.45 -21.47 -9.16
C LYS A 300 -5.75 -22.73 -9.65
N ASP A 301 -5.79 -23.78 -8.82
CA ASP A 301 -5.20 -25.10 -9.09
C ASP A 301 -3.70 -25.05 -9.46
N ARG A 302 -2.94 -24.18 -8.77
CA ARG A 302 -1.50 -24.02 -8.91
C ARG A 302 -0.80 -24.04 -7.56
N ASN A 303 0.43 -24.55 -7.56
CA ASN A 303 1.32 -24.44 -6.41
C ASN A 303 2.24 -23.25 -6.60
N TYR A 304 2.22 -22.31 -5.65
CA TYR A 304 3.10 -21.14 -5.60
C TYR A 304 3.18 -20.64 -4.16
N SER A 305 4.23 -19.89 -3.84
CA SER A 305 4.38 -19.23 -2.54
C SER A 305 3.88 -17.78 -2.62
N LYS A 306 2.88 -17.46 -1.80
CA LYS A 306 2.40 -16.08 -1.56
C LYS A 306 3.45 -15.31 -0.73
N ALA A 307 3.41 -13.98 -0.78
CA ALA A 307 4.14 -13.14 0.15
C ALA A 307 3.66 -13.40 1.59
N THR A 308 4.56 -13.32 2.57
CA THR A 308 4.20 -13.47 3.98
C THR A 308 3.88 -12.11 4.59
N LYS A 309 2.80 -12.00 5.34
CA LYS A 309 2.41 -10.75 6.02
C LYS A 309 2.35 -10.91 7.53
N LYS A 310 2.65 -9.82 8.24
CA LYS A 310 2.48 -9.68 9.70
C LYS A 310 1.76 -8.38 9.97
N LEU A 311 0.70 -8.42 10.79
CA LEU A 311 0.02 -7.20 11.23
C LEU A 311 1.01 -6.30 11.96
N LEU A 312 1.22 -5.10 11.44
CA LEU A 312 2.10 -4.09 12.02
C LEU A 312 1.30 -3.06 12.82
N TYR A 313 0.13 -2.65 12.30
CA TYR A 313 -0.71 -1.68 12.97
C TYR A 313 -2.20 -1.91 12.70
N ASN A 314 -3.03 -1.71 13.71
CA ASN A 314 -4.50 -1.68 13.58
C ASN A 314 -5.00 -0.33 14.09
N PHE A 315 -5.65 0.44 13.22
CA PHE A 315 -6.12 1.79 13.52
C PHE A 315 -7.26 1.82 14.56
N ASP A 316 -7.95 0.70 14.80
CA ASP A 316 -8.93 0.60 15.88
C ASP A 316 -8.31 0.85 17.26
N THR A 317 -7.00 0.64 17.40
CA THR A 317 -6.28 0.86 18.67
C THR A 317 -6.17 2.32 19.08
N ILE A 318 -6.30 3.26 18.12
CA ILE A 318 -6.14 4.70 18.35
C ILE A 318 -7.42 5.51 18.22
N ARG A 319 -8.59 4.88 17.97
CA ARG A 319 -9.85 5.62 17.78
C ARG A 319 -10.11 6.64 18.89
N ASN A 320 -9.87 6.30 20.15
CA ASN A 320 -10.10 7.21 21.27
C ASN A 320 -9.18 8.44 21.29
N GLU A 321 -8.11 8.43 20.50
CA GLU A 321 -7.16 9.53 20.32
C GLU A 321 -7.49 10.39 19.09
N LEU A 322 -8.39 9.91 18.21
CA LEU A 322 -8.78 10.58 16.97
C LEU A 322 -10.02 11.46 17.14
N THR A 323 -10.12 12.46 16.28
CA THR A 323 -11.28 13.35 16.17
C THR A 323 -12.54 12.54 15.95
N ASN A 324 -13.51 12.69 16.85
CA ASN A 324 -14.80 11.98 16.86
C ASN A 324 -14.71 10.43 16.91
N GLY A 325 -13.54 9.84 17.22
CA GLY A 325 -13.41 8.38 17.23
C GLY A 325 -13.33 7.74 15.85
N VAL A 326 -13.14 8.52 14.79
CA VAL A 326 -13.27 8.09 13.40
C VAL A 326 -11.90 7.74 12.82
N VAL A 327 -11.83 6.58 12.19
CA VAL A 327 -10.80 6.21 11.22
C VAL A 327 -11.52 6.23 9.87
N ASP A 328 -11.19 7.19 9.01
CA ASP A 328 -11.93 7.38 7.76
C ASP A 328 -11.39 6.50 6.62
N ASN A 329 -11.71 6.82 5.37
CA ASN A 329 -11.32 6.10 4.16
C ASN A 329 -9.80 6.21 3.87
N ILE A 330 -8.95 5.69 4.75
CA ILE A 330 -7.50 5.79 4.61
C ILE A 330 -7.05 5.00 3.38
N GLU A 331 -6.49 5.70 2.40
CA GLU A 331 -6.11 5.17 1.09
C GLU A 331 -4.71 5.61 0.64
N GLY A 332 -4.09 6.60 1.28
CA GLY A 332 -2.70 6.97 0.97
C GLY A 332 -1.71 6.63 2.08
N ILE A 333 -0.47 6.30 1.72
CA ILE A 333 0.66 6.13 2.64
C ILE A 333 1.98 6.63 2.02
N THR A 334 2.77 7.38 2.78
CA THR A 334 4.14 7.74 2.39
C THR A 334 5.06 7.82 3.59
N PHE A 335 6.36 7.57 3.38
CA PHE A 335 7.37 8.09 4.31
C PHE A 335 7.47 9.62 4.17
N GLY A 336 7.95 10.30 5.21
CA GLY A 336 8.34 11.71 5.15
C GLY A 336 9.82 11.90 5.53
N PRO A 337 10.23 13.13 5.90
CA PRO A 337 11.54 13.38 6.49
C PRO A 337 11.73 12.59 7.79
N ASN A 338 12.99 12.39 8.17
CA ASN A 338 13.31 11.80 9.47
C ASN A 338 12.96 12.78 10.60
N PHE A 339 12.49 12.25 11.72
CA PHE A 339 12.44 12.96 12.99
C PHE A 339 13.86 13.24 13.52
N GLU A 340 13.97 14.15 14.49
CA GLU A 340 15.26 14.51 15.11
C GLU A 340 15.98 13.32 15.76
N ASN A 341 15.24 12.32 16.20
CA ASN A 341 15.79 11.09 16.78
C ASN A 341 16.29 10.08 15.72
N GLY A 342 16.17 10.40 14.43
CA GLY A 342 16.64 9.59 13.31
C GLY A 342 15.64 8.56 12.77
N ASN A 343 14.50 8.36 13.44
CA ASN A 343 13.42 7.52 12.92
C ASN A 343 12.69 8.20 11.77
N ARG A 344 12.10 7.40 10.87
CA ARG A 344 11.35 7.94 9.72
C ARG A 344 9.95 8.34 10.15
N SER A 345 9.43 9.44 9.62
CA SER A 345 7.99 9.67 9.69
C SER A 345 7.26 8.86 8.62
N LEU A 346 6.03 8.46 8.93
CA LEU A 346 5.10 7.83 8.02
C LEU A 346 3.77 8.56 8.14
N ILE A 347 3.20 8.98 7.01
CA ILE A 347 1.91 9.67 6.96
C ILE A 347 0.95 8.81 6.18
N VAL A 348 -0.28 8.69 6.68
CA VAL A 348 -1.41 8.20 5.91
C VAL A 348 -2.45 9.29 5.73
N VAL A 349 -3.21 9.23 4.64
CA VAL A 349 -4.27 10.19 4.33
C VAL A 349 -5.56 9.44 4.00
N ALA A 350 -6.69 10.03 4.41
CA ALA A 350 -8.00 9.54 4.05
C ALA A 350 -8.62 10.33 2.90
N ASP A 351 -9.27 9.58 2.03
CA ASP A 351 -10.26 10.10 1.12
C ASP A 351 -11.54 10.45 1.89
N ASN A 352 -12.11 11.62 1.62
CA ASN A 352 -13.37 12.03 2.21
C ASN A 352 -14.58 11.74 1.32
N ASN A 353 -14.41 11.10 0.15
CA ASN A 353 -15.43 10.92 -0.91
C ASN A 353 -16.23 12.21 -1.16
N PHE A 354 -15.59 13.38 -1.03
CA PHE A 354 -16.22 14.70 -1.09
C PHE A 354 -17.41 14.94 -0.12
N ASN A 355 -17.56 14.14 0.94
CA ASN A 355 -18.67 14.10 1.89
C ASN A 355 -20.03 13.70 1.26
N LEU A 356 -20.02 12.89 0.19
CA LEU A 356 -21.23 12.48 -0.51
C LEU A 356 -22.12 11.54 0.32
N TYR A 357 -21.52 10.75 1.22
CA TYR A 357 -22.21 9.66 1.94
C TYR A 357 -22.35 9.90 3.45
N GLY A 358 -21.91 11.06 3.96
CA GLY A 358 -21.97 11.41 5.37
C GLY A 358 -20.85 12.33 5.79
N SER A 359 -20.64 12.47 7.12
CA SER A 359 -19.48 13.18 7.66
C SER A 359 -18.24 12.33 7.44
N GLN A 360 -17.42 12.70 6.44
CA GLN A 360 -16.11 12.14 6.20
C GLN A 360 -15.02 13.22 6.38
N LEU A 361 -13.82 12.80 6.72
CA LEU A 361 -12.72 13.64 7.15
C LEU A 361 -11.62 13.63 6.08
N ASN A 362 -11.11 14.81 5.73
CA ASN A 362 -9.80 14.92 5.09
C ASN A 362 -8.73 14.69 6.17
N GLN A 363 -8.58 13.43 6.58
CA GLN A 363 -7.80 13.02 7.76
C GLN A 363 -6.35 12.70 7.35
N PHE A 364 -5.40 13.22 8.11
CA PHE A 364 -3.97 12.88 8.03
C PHE A 364 -3.56 12.28 9.37
N ILE A 365 -2.87 11.14 9.35
CA ILE A 365 -2.37 10.51 10.57
C ILE A 365 -0.85 10.33 10.44
N LEU A 366 -0.13 10.83 11.43
CA LEU A 366 1.33 10.78 11.52
C LEU A 366 1.76 9.63 12.44
N PHE A 367 2.72 8.86 11.96
CA PHE A 367 3.39 7.81 12.71
C PHE A 367 4.90 8.02 12.72
N GLU A 368 5.52 7.52 13.78
CA GLU A 368 6.94 7.24 13.85
C GLU A 368 7.20 5.79 13.46
N PHE A 369 8.03 5.61 12.42
CA PHE A 369 8.51 4.32 11.94
C PHE A 369 9.92 4.04 12.47
N GLY A 370 10.04 3.06 13.36
CA GLY A 370 11.31 2.53 13.87
C GLY A 370 11.67 1.19 13.21
N LYS A 371 12.96 0.96 12.95
CA LYS A 371 13.50 -0.30 12.39
C LYS A 371 14.71 -0.78 13.19
#